data_AF-A0A0R3R6G1-F1
#
_entry.id   AF-A0A0R3R6G1-F1
#
_cell.length_a   1.000
_cell.length_b   1.000
_cell.length_c   1.000
_cell.angle_alpha   90.00
_cell.angle_beta   90.00
_cell.angle_gamma   90.00
#
_symmetry.space_group_name_H-M   'P 1'
#
loop_
_entity.id
_entity.type
_entity.pdbx_description
1 polymer ?
#
loop_
_entity_poly.entity_id
_entity_poly.type
_entity_poly.pdbx_seq_one_letter_code
_entity_poly.pdbx_strand_id
1 'polypeptide(L)'
;MVFRISMLNFNRFQDQQKIAKVGLEMKLLTSEVDAEAEKWDEYAENDIVKRAKAMSSMAYNMYLFTRGDGPLKTTHDLFTQAEFFAEQANKMYKTVREFSYEVPGSAEKNDLSTILEKIPIHCQQLQVLVKSPTVGKPATFSKVTYICYYC
;
A
#
# COMPACT_ATOMS: atom_id res chain seq x y z
N MET A 1 -11.54 12.42 13.90
CA MET A 1 -12.87 12.64 13.26
C MET A 1 -12.96 13.93 12.43
N VAL A 2 -12.60 15.10 12.98
CA VAL A 2 -12.69 16.41 12.27
C VAL A 2 -11.88 16.45 10.95
N PHE A 3 -10.70 15.81 10.91
CA PHE A 3 -9.88 15.76 9.69
C PHE A 3 -10.48 14.87 8.59
N ARG A 4 -11.11 13.75 8.96
CA ARG A 4 -11.77 12.80 8.04
C ARG A 4 -12.98 13.43 7.34
N ILE A 5 -13.80 14.17 8.11
CA ILE A 5 -14.92 14.97 7.57
C ILE A 5 -14.38 16.14 6.72
N SER A 6 -13.27 16.76 7.13
CA SER A 6 -12.63 17.81 6.33
C SER A 6 -12.05 17.27 5.01
N MET A 7 -11.58 16.02 4.95
CA MET A 7 -11.10 15.38 3.71
C MET A 7 -12.20 15.26 2.65
N LEU A 8 -13.42 14.91 3.09
CA LEU A 8 -14.59 14.86 2.20
C LEU A 8 -15.03 16.25 1.71
N ASN A 9 -14.81 17.30 2.51
CA ASN A 9 -15.27 18.66 2.23
C ASN A 9 -14.20 19.59 1.60
N PHE A 10 -12.91 19.27 1.69
CA PHE A 10 -11.80 20.13 1.25
C PHE A 10 -11.26 19.78 -0.14
N ASN A 11 -11.70 18.68 -0.75
CA ASN A 11 -11.16 18.24 -2.04
C ASN A 11 -11.63 19.14 -3.20
N ARG A 12 -10.68 19.69 -3.95
CA ARG A 12 -10.98 20.24 -5.28
C ARG A 12 -11.39 19.09 -6.19
N PHE A 13 -12.31 19.35 -7.12
CA PHE A 13 -12.91 18.35 -8.02
C PHE A 13 -11.87 17.45 -8.74
N GLN A 14 -10.68 17.99 -9.07
CA GLN A 14 -9.61 17.23 -9.70
C GLN A 14 -8.91 16.22 -8.78
N ASP A 15 -8.72 16.55 -7.50
CA ASP A 15 -8.10 15.64 -6.53
C ASP A 15 -9.05 14.51 -6.14
N GLN A 16 -10.36 14.81 -6.12
CA GLN A 16 -11.40 13.80 -5.91
C GLN A 16 -11.47 12.78 -7.06
N GLN A 17 -11.28 13.21 -8.31
CA GLN A 17 -11.20 12.30 -9.46
C GLN A 17 -9.94 11.42 -9.43
N LYS A 18 -8.78 11.98 -9.05
CA LYS A 18 -7.54 11.21 -8.91
C LYS A 18 -7.65 10.15 -7.81
N ILE A 19 -8.16 10.53 -6.64
CA ILE A 19 -8.39 9.61 -5.52
C ILE A 19 -9.43 8.53 -5.89
N ALA A 20 -10.48 8.90 -6.63
CA ALA A 20 -11.48 7.94 -7.09
C ALA A 20 -10.88 6.93 -8.08
N LYS A 21 -10.02 7.40 -9.01
CA LYS A 21 -9.33 6.54 -9.98
C LYS A 21 -8.38 5.57 -9.29
N VAL A 22 -7.46 6.09 -8.46
CA VAL A 22 -6.52 5.27 -7.66
C VAL A 22 -7.29 4.28 -6.78
N GLY A 23 -8.44 4.70 -6.25
CA GLY A 23 -9.33 3.85 -5.49
C GLY A 23 -9.96 2.69 -6.24
N LEU A 24 -10.35 2.90 -7.49
CA LEU A 24 -10.87 1.84 -8.34
C LEU A 24 -9.76 0.85 -8.71
N GLU A 25 -8.58 1.36 -9.06
CA GLU A 25 -7.40 0.55 -9.33
C GLU A 25 -7.04 -0.30 -8.09
N MET A 26 -7.05 0.28 -6.90
CA MET A 26 -6.78 -0.44 -5.66
C MET A 26 -7.80 -1.54 -5.38
N LYS A 27 -9.10 -1.31 -5.62
CA LYS A 27 -10.13 -2.35 -5.48
C LYS A 27 -9.90 -3.53 -6.42
N LEU A 28 -9.54 -3.25 -7.67
CA LEU A 28 -9.25 -4.29 -8.66
C LEU A 28 -8.01 -5.09 -8.26
N LEU A 29 -6.92 -4.40 -7.89
CA LEU A 29 -5.69 -5.03 -7.42
C LEU A 29 -5.92 -5.88 -6.17
N THR A 30 -6.69 -5.40 -5.19
CA THR A 30 -7.06 -6.20 -4.01
C THR A 30 -7.82 -7.45 -4.40
N SER A 31 -8.81 -7.34 -5.30
CA SER A 31 -9.58 -8.49 -5.78
C SER A 31 -8.72 -9.49 -6.56
N GLU A 32 -7.74 -9.03 -7.34
CA GLU A 32 -6.78 -9.89 -8.05
C GLU A 32 -5.87 -10.63 -7.07
N VAL A 33 -5.37 -9.95 -6.04
CA VAL A 33 -4.57 -10.57 -4.98
C VAL A 33 -5.38 -11.61 -4.22
N ASP A 34 -6.63 -11.31 -3.87
CA ASP A 34 -7.50 -12.24 -3.14
C ASP A 34 -7.78 -13.50 -3.99
N ALA A 35 -8.18 -13.33 -5.25
CA ALA A 35 -8.46 -14.44 -6.16
C ALA A 35 -7.22 -15.29 -6.50
N GLU A 36 -6.04 -14.67 -6.62
CA GLU A 36 -4.80 -15.41 -6.79
C GLU A 36 -4.46 -16.18 -5.51
N ALA A 37 -4.60 -15.54 -4.35
CA ALA A 37 -4.22 -16.13 -3.08
C ALA A 37 -5.13 -17.30 -2.64
N GLU A 38 -6.40 -17.32 -3.04
CA GLU A 38 -7.32 -18.46 -2.85
C GLU A 38 -6.80 -19.75 -3.50
N LYS A 39 -6.07 -19.66 -4.62
CA LYS A 39 -5.47 -20.82 -5.29
C LYS A 39 -4.38 -21.50 -4.46
N TRP A 40 -3.87 -20.80 -3.46
CA TRP A 40 -2.77 -21.25 -2.61
C TRP A 40 -3.21 -21.57 -1.17
N ASP A 41 -4.51 -21.54 -0.88
CA ASP A 41 -5.04 -21.73 0.48
C ASP A 41 -4.72 -23.12 1.09
N GLU A 42 -4.51 -24.15 0.24
CA GLU A 42 -4.04 -25.48 0.68
C GLU A 42 -2.58 -25.44 1.21
N TYR A 43 -1.81 -24.44 0.82
CA TYR A 43 -0.45 -24.18 1.28
C TYR A 43 -0.45 -23.08 2.34
N ALA A 44 -1.20 -23.33 3.42
CA ALA A 44 -1.47 -22.38 4.50
C ALA A 44 -0.20 -21.76 5.14
N GLU A 45 0.98 -22.30 4.91
CA GLU A 45 2.28 -21.81 5.41
C GLU A 45 3.11 -21.02 4.39
N ASN A 46 2.55 -20.65 3.23
CA ASN A 46 3.26 -19.81 2.26
C ASN A 46 3.38 -18.36 2.73
N ASP A 47 4.57 -17.98 3.19
CA ASP A 47 4.88 -16.63 3.67
C ASP A 47 4.67 -15.53 2.62
N ILE A 48 4.91 -15.81 1.33
CA ILE A 48 4.68 -14.85 0.25
C ILE A 48 3.17 -14.54 0.17
N VAL A 49 2.33 -15.56 0.18
CA VAL A 49 0.87 -15.41 0.13
C VAL A 49 0.34 -14.68 1.36
N LYS A 50 0.79 -15.06 2.56
CA LYS A 50 0.42 -14.38 3.82
C LYS A 50 0.76 -12.89 3.76
N ARG A 51 1.96 -12.55 3.27
CA ARG A 51 2.41 -11.16 3.14
C ARG A 51 1.61 -10.39 2.08
N ALA A 52 1.29 -11.01 0.95
CA ALA A 52 0.50 -10.39 -0.11
C ALA A 52 -0.90 -10.02 0.40
N LYS A 53 -1.60 -10.96 1.06
CA LYS A 53 -2.91 -10.71 1.69
C LYS A 53 -2.83 -9.58 2.73
N ALA A 54 -1.81 -9.60 3.58
CA ALA A 54 -1.61 -8.55 4.58
C ALA A 54 -1.41 -7.18 3.93
N MET A 55 -0.49 -7.05 2.97
CA MET A 55 -0.21 -5.80 2.27
C MET A 55 -1.45 -5.28 1.52
N SER A 56 -2.17 -6.14 0.82
CA SER A 56 -3.42 -5.81 0.13
C SER A 56 -4.47 -5.23 1.10
N SER A 57 -4.69 -5.89 2.23
CA SER A 57 -5.61 -5.41 3.27
C SER A 57 -5.18 -4.06 3.87
N MET A 58 -3.88 -3.87 4.10
CA MET A 58 -3.34 -2.60 4.60
C MET A 58 -3.57 -1.45 3.60
N ALA A 59 -3.21 -1.65 2.32
CA ALA A 59 -3.40 -0.66 1.26
C ALA A 59 -4.89 -0.32 1.08
N TYR A 60 -5.77 -1.32 1.12
CA TYR A 60 -7.21 -1.11 1.03
C TYR A 60 -7.76 -0.28 2.21
N ASN A 61 -7.31 -0.53 3.44
CA ASN A 61 -7.70 0.27 4.60
C ASN A 61 -7.25 1.74 4.49
N MET A 62 -6.07 2.00 3.92
CA MET A 62 -5.58 3.34 3.64
C MET A 62 -6.43 4.03 2.56
N TYR A 63 -6.84 3.31 1.53
CA TYR A 63 -7.79 3.82 0.55
C TYR A 63 -9.14 4.16 1.17
N LEU A 64 -9.74 3.26 1.97
CA LEU A 64 -11.02 3.49 2.64
C LEU A 64 -10.98 4.76 3.50
N PHE A 65 -9.84 5.03 4.16
CA PHE A 65 -9.65 6.27 4.91
C PHE A 65 -9.87 7.53 4.06
N THR A 66 -9.37 7.56 2.82
CA THR A 66 -9.56 8.70 1.89
C THR A 66 -11.03 8.91 1.49
N ARG A 67 -11.85 7.86 1.59
CA ARG A 67 -13.30 7.87 1.35
C ARG A 67 -14.11 8.18 2.60
N GLY A 68 -13.45 8.38 3.75
CA GLY A 68 -14.14 8.53 5.02
C GLY A 68 -14.74 7.23 5.53
N ASP A 69 -14.23 6.07 5.09
CA ASP A 69 -14.68 4.73 5.48
C ASP A 69 -13.53 3.90 6.10
N GLY A 70 -13.80 2.67 6.53
CA GLY A 70 -12.82 1.74 7.05
C GLY A 70 -12.41 1.93 8.53
N PRO A 71 -11.42 1.16 8.98
CA PRO A 71 -11.02 1.10 10.38
C PRO A 71 -10.21 2.30 10.85
N LEU A 72 -9.44 2.95 9.96
CA LEU A 72 -8.59 4.10 10.29
C LEU A 72 -9.44 5.35 10.57
N LYS A 73 -9.21 6.03 11.70
CA LYS A 73 -10.06 7.15 12.17
C LYS A 73 -9.33 8.49 12.17
N THR A 74 -8.01 8.47 12.28
CA THR A 74 -7.14 9.64 12.37
C THR A 74 -6.05 9.60 11.29
N THR A 75 -5.45 10.76 11.00
CA THR A 75 -4.26 10.84 10.12
C THR A 75 -3.06 10.15 10.75
N HIS A 76 -2.99 10.13 12.08
CA HIS A 76 -1.96 9.37 12.78
C HIS A 76 -2.12 7.87 12.48
N ASP A 77 -3.34 7.32 12.57
CA ASP A 77 -3.61 5.91 12.23
C ASP A 77 -3.17 5.60 10.79
N LEU A 78 -3.45 6.51 9.84
CA LEU A 78 -3.00 6.36 8.46
C LEU A 78 -1.47 6.33 8.34
N PHE A 79 -0.76 7.21 9.03
CA PHE A 79 0.70 7.26 8.98
C PHE A 79 1.32 6.01 9.60
N THR A 80 0.81 5.57 10.74
CA THR A 80 1.20 4.29 11.36
C THR A 80 0.92 3.11 10.44
N GLN A 81 -0.24 3.08 9.77
CA GLN A 81 -0.58 2.04 8.80
C GLN A 81 0.39 2.01 7.62
N ALA A 82 0.78 3.18 7.11
CA ALA A 82 1.75 3.31 6.02
C ALA A 82 3.15 2.87 6.45
N GLU A 83 3.56 3.10 7.70
CA GLU A 83 4.80 2.58 8.26
C GLU A 83 4.78 1.05 8.31
N PHE A 84 3.69 0.44 8.80
CA PHE A 84 3.53 -1.01 8.81
C PHE A 84 3.49 -1.60 7.40
N PHE A 85 2.85 -0.92 6.44
CA PHE A 85 2.85 -1.33 5.04
C PHE A 85 4.28 -1.36 4.48
N ALA A 86 5.07 -0.30 4.69
CA ALA A 86 6.47 -0.25 4.26
C ALA A 86 7.32 -1.36 4.90
N GLU A 87 7.05 -1.71 6.17
CA GLU A 87 7.73 -2.81 6.84
C GLU A 87 7.35 -4.17 6.24
N GLN A 88 6.06 -4.41 5.97
CA GLN A 88 5.60 -5.65 5.33
C GLN A 88 6.13 -5.79 3.90
N ALA A 89 6.17 -4.70 3.13
CA ALA A 89 6.75 -4.68 1.79
C ALA A 89 8.25 -5.04 1.80
N ASN A 90 9.02 -4.53 2.77
CA ASN A 90 10.42 -4.93 2.94
C ASN A 90 10.56 -6.42 3.31
N LYS A 91 9.67 -6.96 4.15
CA LYS A 91 9.68 -8.39 4.48
C LYS A 91 9.32 -9.24 3.25
N MET A 92 8.34 -8.81 2.46
CA MET A 92 7.98 -9.43 1.18
C MET A 92 9.19 -9.48 0.25
N TYR A 93 9.88 -8.35 0.05
CA TYR A 93 11.09 -8.28 -0.76
C TYR A 93 12.12 -9.34 -0.34
N LYS A 94 12.40 -9.46 0.97
CA LYS A 94 13.35 -10.46 1.49
C LYS A 94 12.89 -11.89 1.22
N THR A 95 11.64 -12.22 1.53
CA THR A 95 11.09 -13.57 1.33
C THR A 95 11.12 -13.97 -0.15
N VAL A 96 10.70 -13.10 -1.06
CA VAL A 96 10.73 -13.43 -2.50
C VAL A 96 12.16 -13.47 -3.03
N ARG A 97 13.07 -12.63 -2.53
CA ARG A 97 14.48 -12.67 -2.90
C ARG A 97 15.15 -13.97 -2.46
N GLU A 98 14.90 -14.42 -1.23
CA GLU A 98 15.36 -15.72 -0.72
C GLU A 98 14.84 -16.87 -1.60
N PHE A 99 13.53 -16.90 -1.87
CA PHE A 99 12.93 -17.86 -2.78
C PHE A 99 13.59 -17.84 -4.18
N SER A 100 13.90 -16.66 -4.71
CA SER A 100 14.54 -16.54 -6.02
C SER A 100 15.90 -17.23 -6.11
N TYR A 101 16.62 -17.42 -5.01
CA TYR A 101 17.90 -18.13 -4.99
C TYR A 101 17.75 -19.63 -5.22
N GLU A 102 16.60 -20.20 -4.88
CA GLU A 102 16.27 -21.62 -5.08
C GLU A 102 15.81 -21.91 -6.51
N VAL A 103 15.37 -20.87 -7.24
CA VAL A 103 14.89 -20.99 -8.62
C VAL A 103 16.06 -20.88 -9.62
N PRO A 104 16.21 -21.82 -10.58
CA PRO A 104 17.18 -21.70 -11.66
C PRO A 104 17.03 -20.40 -12.46
N GLY A 105 18.11 -19.97 -13.13
CA GLY A 105 18.06 -18.78 -13.97
C GLY A 105 17.04 -18.91 -15.12
N SER A 106 16.09 -17.98 -15.19
CA SER A 106 15.09 -17.88 -16.26
C SER A 106 14.77 -16.42 -16.58
N ALA A 107 14.09 -16.17 -17.70
CA ALA A 107 13.65 -14.82 -18.06
C ALA A 107 12.66 -14.28 -17.00
N GLU A 108 11.74 -15.11 -16.54
CA GLU A 108 10.73 -14.78 -15.53
C GLU A 108 11.38 -14.41 -14.19
N LYS A 109 12.43 -15.12 -13.79
CA LYS A 109 13.21 -14.79 -12.59
C LYS A 109 13.89 -13.42 -12.72
N ASN A 110 14.42 -13.09 -13.90
CA ASN A 110 15.07 -11.79 -14.12
C ASN A 110 14.04 -10.64 -14.10
N ASP A 111 12.87 -10.86 -14.67
CA ASP A 111 11.76 -9.89 -14.64
C ASP A 111 11.26 -9.68 -13.21
N LEU A 112 11.05 -10.77 -12.46
CA LEU A 112 10.70 -10.72 -11.04
C LEU A 112 11.75 -9.94 -10.24
N SER A 113 13.04 -10.21 -10.45
CA SER A 113 14.14 -9.52 -9.77
C SER A 113 14.13 -8.02 -10.08
N THR A 114 13.89 -7.65 -11.34
CA THR A 114 13.80 -6.24 -11.76
C THR A 114 12.66 -5.49 -11.08
N ILE A 115 11.53 -6.17 -10.85
CA ILE A 115 10.39 -5.61 -10.11
C ILE A 115 10.72 -5.51 -8.62
N LEU A 116 11.28 -6.57 -8.01
CA LEU A 116 11.61 -6.63 -6.59
C LEU A 116 12.58 -5.53 -6.15
N GLU A 117 13.61 -5.23 -6.95
CA GLU A 117 14.61 -4.19 -6.64
C GLU A 117 14.02 -2.78 -6.51
N LYS A 118 12.79 -2.55 -7.01
CA LYS A 118 12.09 -1.29 -6.82
C LYS A 118 11.48 -1.16 -5.43
N ILE A 119 11.14 -2.27 -4.76
CA ILE A 119 10.39 -2.26 -3.49
C ILE A 119 11.13 -1.48 -2.38
N PRO A 120 12.44 -1.71 -2.12
CA PRO A 120 13.15 -0.98 -1.06
C PRO A 120 13.13 0.53 -1.25
N ILE A 121 13.23 1.01 -2.51
CA ILE A 121 13.22 2.43 -2.85
C ILE A 121 11.85 3.06 -2.50
N HIS A 122 10.76 2.40 -2.91
CA HIS A 122 9.40 2.89 -2.60
C HIS A 122 9.13 2.88 -1.09
N CYS A 123 9.58 1.83 -0.38
CA CYS A 123 9.47 1.77 1.07
C CYS A 123 10.22 2.92 1.76
N GLN A 124 11.44 3.23 1.30
CA GLN A 124 12.21 4.34 1.83
C GLN A 124 11.51 5.68 1.58
N GLN A 125 11.03 5.91 0.35
CA GLN A 125 10.28 7.12 0.00
C GLN A 125 9.02 7.29 0.87
N LEU A 126 8.26 6.21 1.05
CA LEU A 126 7.09 6.20 1.91
C LEU A 126 7.44 6.52 3.37
N GLN A 127 8.51 5.91 3.91
CA GLN A 127 8.97 6.17 5.28
C GLN A 127 9.45 7.62 5.50
N VAL A 128 10.14 8.21 4.52
CA VAL A 128 10.51 9.64 4.58
C VAL A 128 9.27 10.51 4.56
N LEU A 129 8.32 10.19 3.67
CA LEU A 129 7.08 10.94 3.51
C LEU A 129 6.25 10.92 4.79
N VAL A 130 6.00 9.77 5.42
CA VAL A 130 5.19 9.67 6.64
C VAL A 130 5.83 10.38 7.84
N LYS A 131 7.16 10.40 7.94
CA LYS A 131 7.90 11.07 9.02
C LYS A 131 8.06 12.59 8.83
N SER A 132 7.91 13.10 7.61
CA SER A 132 8.06 14.53 7.35
C SER A 132 7.00 15.36 8.12
N PRO A 133 7.38 16.38 8.90
CA PRO A 133 6.40 17.21 9.59
C PRO A 133 5.54 17.95 8.56
N THR A 134 4.27 18.15 8.88
CA THR A 134 3.36 18.88 7.99
C THR A 134 2.44 19.75 8.83
N VAL A 135 2.32 21.02 8.46
CA VAL A 135 1.55 22.02 9.20
C VAL A 135 0.43 22.55 8.31
N GLY A 136 -0.78 22.61 8.88
CA GLY A 136 -1.96 23.11 8.20
C GLY A 136 -2.70 22.05 7.40
N LYS A 137 -4.01 22.28 7.25
CA LYS A 137 -4.92 21.34 6.56
C LYS A 137 -4.51 21.05 5.10
N PRO A 138 -4.21 22.05 4.25
CA PRO A 138 -3.90 21.80 2.83
C PRO A 138 -2.68 20.91 2.64
N ALA A 139 -1.60 21.17 3.37
CA ALA A 139 -0.37 20.39 3.27
C ALA A 139 -0.58 18.95 3.77
N THR A 140 -1.36 18.78 4.84
CA THR A 140 -1.69 17.44 5.37
C THR A 140 -2.49 16.63 4.35
N PHE A 141 -3.41 17.25 3.60
CA PHE A 141 -4.13 16.57 2.52
C PHE A 141 -3.21 16.13 1.39
N SER A 142 -2.34 17.01 0.90
CA SER A 142 -1.36 16.63 -0.14
C SER A 142 -0.53 15.43 0.30
N LYS A 143 -0.08 15.42 1.56
CA LYS A 143 0.67 14.30 2.13
C LYS A 143 -0.14 12.99 2.16
N VAL A 144 -1.41 13.03 2.56
CA VAL A 144 -2.31 11.86 2.51
C VAL A 144 -2.44 11.31 1.09
N THR A 145 -2.62 12.20 0.10
CA THR A 145 -2.72 11.81 -1.32
C THR A 145 -1.43 11.15 -1.81
N TYR A 146 -0.26 11.72 -1.49
CA TYR A 146 1.02 11.11 -1.85
C TYR A 146 1.21 9.75 -1.18
N ILE A 147 0.87 9.60 0.10
CA ILE A 147 0.97 8.32 0.80
C ILE A 147 0.17 7.23 0.10
N CYS A 148 -1.07 7.53 -0.32
CA CYS A 148 -1.91 6.56 -1.02
C CYS A 148 -1.46 6.26 -2.46
N TYR A 149 -0.49 7.00 -3.00
CA TYR A 149 0.11 6.72 -4.31
C TYR A 149 1.31 5.76 -4.20
N TYR A 150 1.97 5.72 -3.04
CA TYR A 150 3.12 4.86 -2.78
C TYR A 150 2.75 3.49 -2.20
N CYS A 151 1.49 3.29 -1.82
CA CYS A 151 0.94 2.03 -1.33
C CYS A 151 0.03 1.43 -2.39
#